data_AF-A0AB37URX3-F1
#
_entry.id   AF-A0AB37URX3-F1
#
_cell.length_a   1.000
_cell.length_b   1.000
_cell.length_c   1.000
_cell.angle_alpha   90.00
_cell.angle_beta   90.00
_cell.angle_gamma   90.00
#
_symmetry.space_group_name_H-M   'P 1'
#
loop_
_entity.id
_entity.type
_entity.pdbx_description
1 polymer ?
#
loop_
_entity_poly.entity_id
_entity_poly.type
_entity_poly.pdbx_seq_one_letter_code
_entity_poly.pdbx_strand_id
1 'polypeptide(L)'
;MLCPLDSLREHKHDLTIKSSRGHTPANVQIHRETTAEEIWSDTDGQVDMVVAGIGTGGTITGVAEVIKARKPSFQAIAVEPASSPVLSGG
;
A
#
# COMPACT_ATOMS: atom_id res chain seq x y z
N MET A 1 18.95 -4.54 18.02
CA MET A 1 17.60 -5.15 17.99
C MET A 1 17.13 -5.08 16.54
N LEU A 2 17.52 -6.06 15.73
CA LEU A 2 17.09 -6.17 14.34
C LEU A 2 15.74 -6.89 14.37
N CYS A 3 14.66 -6.26 13.92
CA CYS A 3 13.42 -7.01 13.66
C CYS A 3 13.75 -8.10 12.63
N PRO A 4 13.59 -9.40 12.95
CA PRO A 4 13.79 -10.45 11.98
C PRO A 4 12.71 -10.32 10.89
N LEU A 5 13.12 -10.47 9.63
CA LEU A 5 12.24 -10.37 8.45
C LEU A 5 11.04 -11.34 8.54
N ASP A 6 11.14 -12.39 9.36
CA ASP A 6 10.07 -13.36 9.67
C ASP A 6 8.88 -12.76 10.44
N SER A 7 8.99 -11.52 10.94
CA SER A 7 7.93 -10.84 11.71
C SER A 7 6.97 -10.01 10.84
N LEU A 8 7.09 -10.10 9.51
CA LEU A 8 6.24 -9.40 8.55
C LEU A 8 5.20 -10.38 8.01
N ARG A 9 3.91 -10.04 8.15
CA ARG A 9 2.82 -10.84 7.58
C ARG A 9 2.36 -10.19 6.28
N GLU A 10 2.43 -10.96 5.20
CA GLU A 10 1.94 -10.56 3.88
C GLU A 10 0.45 -10.83 3.73
N HIS A 11 -0.29 -9.83 3.25
CA HIS A 11 -1.70 -9.99 2.88
C HIS A 11 -1.85 -9.97 1.37
N LYS A 12 -2.09 -11.15 0.77
CA LYS A 12 -2.19 -11.34 -0.69
C LYS A 12 -3.59 -11.08 -1.24
N HIS A 13 -4.40 -10.25 -0.58
CA HIS A 13 -5.76 -9.99 -1.01
C HIS A 13 -5.89 -8.55 -1.42
N ASP A 14 -6.60 -8.32 -2.53
CA ASP A 14 -6.95 -7.01 -3.09
C ASP A 14 -7.84 -6.27 -2.10
N LEU A 15 -7.22 -5.81 -1.02
CA LEU A 15 -7.85 -5.08 0.05
C LEU A 15 -7.68 -3.63 -0.33
N THR A 16 -8.74 -3.01 -0.85
CA THR A 16 -8.91 -1.55 -0.71
C THR A 16 -8.90 -1.26 0.79
N ILE A 17 -7.74 -0.92 1.35
CA ILE A 17 -7.52 -0.89 2.79
C ILE A 17 -8.16 0.37 3.39
N LYS A 18 -9.41 0.23 3.82
CA LYS A 18 -10.08 1.21 4.68
C LYS A 18 -9.65 0.99 6.13
N SER A 19 -8.44 1.42 6.47
CA SER A 19 -8.03 1.52 7.88
C SER A 19 -8.92 2.54 8.61
N SER A 20 -9.38 2.23 9.82
CA SER A 20 -10.17 3.14 10.66
C SER A 20 -9.36 4.25 11.31
N ARG A 21 -8.02 4.22 11.18
CA ARG A 21 -7.11 5.23 11.73
C ARG A 21 -6.71 6.26 10.67
N GLY A 22 -7.28 7.46 10.76
CA GLY A 22 -6.65 8.71 10.29
C GLY A 22 -6.42 8.85 8.78
N HIS A 23 -7.44 8.58 7.96
CA HIS A 23 -7.43 9.07 6.57
C HIS A 23 -7.88 10.52 6.55
N THR A 24 -6.95 11.46 6.49
CA THR A 24 -7.29 12.77 5.94
C THR A 24 -7.33 12.64 4.42
N PRO A 25 -8.33 13.21 3.71
CA PRO A 25 -8.38 13.15 2.25
C PRO A 25 -7.08 13.60 1.59
N ALA A 26 -6.39 14.59 2.20
CA ALA A 26 -5.11 15.10 1.76
C ALA A 26 -3.99 14.05 1.78
N ASN A 27 -3.95 13.16 2.78
CA ASN A 27 -2.94 12.10 2.89
C ASN A 27 -3.03 11.12 1.71
N VAL A 28 -4.24 10.69 1.34
CA VAL A 28 -4.39 9.80 0.17
C VAL A 28 -4.12 10.57 -1.11
N GLN A 29 -4.62 11.81 -1.20
CA GLN A 29 -4.52 12.61 -2.41
C GLN A 29 -3.07 12.87 -2.83
N ILE A 30 -2.19 13.23 -1.89
CA ILE A 30 -0.80 13.52 -2.24
C ILE A 30 -0.12 12.30 -2.88
N HIS A 31 -0.40 11.09 -2.41
CA HIS A 31 0.18 9.88 -2.98
C HIS A 31 -0.39 9.49 -4.34
N ARG A 32 -1.63 9.90 -4.67
CA ARG A 32 -2.18 9.79 -6.03
C ARG A 32 -1.44 10.72 -6.99
N GLU A 33 -1.28 11.98 -6.58
CA GLU A 33 -0.76 13.05 -7.44
C GLU A 33 0.76 12.99 -7.64
N THR A 34 1.49 12.42 -6.68
CA THR A 34 2.95 12.37 -6.71
C THR A 34 3.45 10.93 -6.80
N THR A 35 3.46 10.21 -5.67
CA THR A 35 4.09 8.88 -5.56
C THR A 35 3.61 7.88 -6.61
N ALA A 36 2.32 7.86 -6.94
CA ALA A 36 1.80 6.95 -7.96
C ALA A 36 2.30 7.29 -9.37
N GLU A 37 2.39 8.58 -9.70
CA GLU A 37 2.89 9.07 -10.99
C GLU A 37 4.40 8.85 -11.12
N GLU A 38 5.15 9.08 -10.04
CA GLU A 38 6.59 8.79 -9.96
C GLU A 38 6.84 7.31 -10.25
N ILE A 39 6.17 6.40 -9.53
CA ILE A 39 6.30 4.95 -9.76
C ILE A 39 5.91 4.58 -11.19
N TRP A 40 4.82 5.13 -11.71
CA TRP A 40 4.36 4.82 -13.06
C TRP A 40 5.34 5.28 -14.12
N SER A 41 5.83 6.51 -14.01
CA SER A 41 6.79 7.11 -14.93
C SER A 41 8.14 6.41 -14.88
N ASP A 42 8.70 6.21 -13.70
CA ASP A 42 10.05 5.66 -13.52
C ASP A 42 10.14 4.17 -13.92
N THR A 43 9.00 3.49 -14.00
CA THR A 43 8.93 2.10 -14.45
C THR A 43 8.41 1.95 -15.87
N ASP A 44 8.17 3.04 -16.60
CA ASP A 44 7.53 3.02 -17.93
C ASP A 44 6.21 2.21 -17.94
N GLY A 45 5.44 2.27 -16.86
CA GLY A 45 4.20 1.50 -16.67
C GLY A 45 4.39 -0.01 -16.49
N GLN A 46 5.63 -0.48 -16.34
CA GLN A 46 5.93 -1.91 -16.21
C GLN A 46 5.78 -2.42 -14.78
N VAL A 47 5.60 -1.55 -13.78
CA VAL A 47 5.39 -1.97 -12.38
C VAL A 47 4.26 -3.01 -12.27
N ASP A 48 4.57 -4.16 -11.67
CA ASP A 48 3.60 -5.24 -11.44
C ASP A 48 3.04 -5.23 -10.03
N MET A 49 3.84 -4.77 -9.06
CA MET A 49 3.46 -4.77 -7.66
C MET A 49 4.17 -3.69 -6.85
N VAL A 50 3.50 -3.20 -5.81
CA VAL A 50 4.12 -2.46 -4.70
C VAL A 50 3.89 -3.17 -3.38
N VAL A 51 4.90 -3.10 -2.51
CA VAL A 51 4.84 -3.60 -1.13
C VAL A 51 5.06 -2.41 -0.20
N ALA A 52 4.12 -2.16 0.71
CA ALA A 52 4.20 -1.02 1.61
C ALA A 52 3.82 -1.41 3.05
N GLY A 53 4.62 -0.95 4.01
CA GLY A 53 4.24 -1.00 5.43
C GLY A 53 2.98 -0.18 5.68
N ILE A 54 2.08 -0.69 6.52
CA ILE A 54 0.78 -0.05 6.77
C ILE A 54 0.70 0.60 8.16
N GLY A 55 0.36 1.89 8.16
CA GLY A 55 -0.06 2.65 9.34
C GLY A 55 -1.48 3.20 9.14
N THR A 56 -1.58 4.43 8.63
CA THR A 56 -2.87 5.00 8.20
C THR A 56 -3.37 4.36 6.91
N GLY A 57 -2.46 3.89 6.05
CA GLY A 57 -2.79 3.29 4.75
C GLY A 57 -2.83 4.27 3.58
N GLY A 58 -2.56 5.57 3.80
CA GLY A 58 -2.65 6.61 2.76
C GLY A 58 -1.77 6.33 1.54
N THR A 59 -0.53 5.90 1.75
CA THR A 59 0.43 5.59 0.68
C THR A 59 -0.05 4.46 -0.23
N ILE A 60 -0.34 3.29 0.34
CA ILE A 60 -0.74 2.13 -0.47
C ILE A 60 -2.07 2.37 -1.18
N THR A 61 -3.03 3.05 -0.53
CA THR A 61 -4.33 3.38 -1.13
C THR A 61 -4.16 4.37 -2.28
N GLY A 62 -3.43 5.48 -2.09
CA GLY A 62 -3.24 6.48 -3.15
C GLY A 62 -2.52 5.92 -4.37
N VAL A 63 -1.48 5.12 -4.15
CA VAL A 63 -0.75 4.44 -5.23
C VAL A 63 -1.63 3.41 -5.95
N ALA A 64 -2.34 2.56 -5.21
CA ALA A 64 -3.16 1.52 -5.79
C ALA A 64 -4.31 2.08 -6.64
N GLU A 65 -4.98 3.14 -6.20
CA GLU A 65 -6.10 3.72 -6.95
C GLU A 65 -5.69 4.23 -8.33
N VAL A 66 -4.53 4.89 -8.44
CA VAL A 66 -4.04 5.41 -9.73
C VAL A 66 -3.50 4.28 -10.60
N ILE A 67 -2.63 3.42 -10.07
CA ILE A 67 -1.95 2.41 -10.88
C ILE A 67 -2.93 1.30 -11.32
N LYS A 68 -3.87 0.87 -10.47
CA LYS A 68 -4.87 -0.14 -10.87
C LYS A 68 -5.83 0.36 -11.94
N ALA A 69 -6.14 1.67 -11.96
CA ALA A 69 -6.92 2.26 -13.03
C ALA A 69 -6.21 2.15 -14.40
N ARG A 70 -4.87 2.15 -14.41
CA ARG A 70 -4.04 2.01 -15.62
C ARG A 70 -3.70 0.57 -15.96
N LYS A 71 -3.41 -0.26 -14.95
CA LYS A 71 -3.01 -1.67 -15.06
C LYS A 71 -3.82 -2.49 -14.05
N PRO A 72 -4.99 -3.05 -14.44
CA PRO A 72 -5.85 -3.81 -13.54
C PRO A 72 -5.21 -5.07 -12.94
N SER A 73 -4.14 -5.60 -13.56
CA SER A 73 -3.36 -6.72 -13.03
C SER A 73 -2.37 -6.34 -11.93
N PHE A 74 -2.18 -5.04 -11.65
CA PHE A 74 -1.27 -4.55 -10.63
C PHE A 74 -1.69 -4.98 -9.22
N GLN A 75 -0.71 -5.42 -8.42
CA GLN A 75 -0.94 -5.84 -7.04
C GLN A 75 -0.40 -4.81 -6.03
N ALA A 76 -1.17 -4.55 -4.98
CA ALA A 76 -0.73 -3.71 -3.87
C ALA A 76 -0.76 -4.56 -2.59
N ILE A 77 0.41 -4.79 -1.99
CA ILE A 77 0.58 -5.66 -0.83
C ILE A 77 0.88 -4.82 0.41
N ALA A 78 0.00 -4.88 1.39
CA ALA A 78 0.22 -4.26 2.69
C ALA A 78 0.95 -5.21 3.63
N VAL A 79 1.90 -4.64 4.36
CA VAL A 79 2.67 -5.33 5.38
C VAL A 79 2.42 -4.69 6.73
N GLU A 80 2.07 -5.49 7.72
CA GLU A 80 1.90 -5.05 9.11
C GLU A 80 2.83 -5.81 10.07
N PRO A 81 3.15 -5.23 11.24
CA PRO A 81 3.91 -5.93 12.26
C PRO A 81 3.14 -7.13 12.79
N ALA A 82 3.76 -8.32 12.84
CA ALA A 82 3.14 -9.52 13.38
C ALA A 82 2.68 -9.36 14.85
N SER A 83 3.36 -8.53 15.64
CA SER A 83 3.02 -8.25 17.04
C SER A 83 1.85 -7.28 17.22
N SER A 84 1.33 -6.69 16.14
CA SER A 84 0.20 -5.76 16.17
C SER A 84 -0.59 -5.82 14.85
N PRO A 85 -1.27 -6.94 14.55
CA PRO A 85 -1.96 -7.13 13.28
C PRO A 85 -3.33 -6.44 13.31
N VAL A 86 -3.38 -5.20 12.82
CA VAL A 86 -4.57 -4.34 12.80
C VAL A 86 -5.50 -4.73 11.66
N LEU A 87 -4.95 -5.16 10.52
CA LEU A 87 -5.70 -5.54 9.32
C LEU A 87 -6.16 -6.99 9.38
N SER A 88 -5.38 -7.87 10.00
CA SER A 88 -5.75 -9.30 10.15
C SER A 88 -6.82 -9.56 11.22
N GLY A 89 -7.22 -8.55 12.00
CA GLY A 89 -8.24 -8.69 13.04
C GLY A 89 -7.73 -9.06 14.44
N GLY A 90 -6.42 -9.07 14.69
CA GLY A 90 -5.83 -9.54 15.95
C GLY A 90 -5.56 -11.04 15.96
#